data_AF-A0A2M7CCN3-F1
#
_entry.id   AF-A0A2M7CCN3-F1
#
_cell.length_a   1.000
_cell.length_b   1.000
_cell.length_c   1.000
_cell.angle_alpha   90.00
_cell.angle_beta   90.00
_cell.angle_gamma   90.00
#
_symmetry.space_group_name_H-M   'P 1'
#
loop_
_entity.id
_entity.type
_entity.pdbx_description
1 polymer ?
#
loop_
_entity_poly.entity_id
_entity_poly.type
_entity_poly.pdbx_seq_one_letter_code
_entity_poly.pdbx_strand_id
1 'polypeptide(L)' 'MTKCGAFWLKKDKNGKAFMSGIIENDSLPSTEKIPVVVFKNKKKESEKQPDYLMFLSEPKSQKEDDVPF' A
#
# COMPACT_ATOMS: atom_id res chain seq x y z
N MET A 1 22.64 4.98 -3.59
CA MET A 1 21.21 5.00 -3.18
C MET A 1 20.50 3.98 -4.04
N THR A 2 19.87 2.97 -3.44
CA THR A 2 19.19 1.90 -4.17
C THR A 2 17.67 2.12 -4.07
N LYS A 3 16.96 2.00 -5.20
CA LYS A 3 15.50 2.12 -5.24
C LYS A 3 14.88 0.89 -4.56
N CYS A 4 14.07 1.11 -3.52
CA CYS A 4 13.40 0.03 -2.79
C CYS A 4 11.90 -0.12 -3.10
N GLY A 5 11.39 0.61 -4.09
CA GLY A 5 9.97 0.60 -4.44
C GLY A 5 9.51 1.88 -5.15
N ALA A 6 8.21 1.94 -5.44
CA ALA A 6 7.57 3.10 -6.05
C ALA A 6 6.12 3.22 -5.59
N PHE A 7 5.63 4.45 -5.50
CA PHE A 7 4.27 4.76 -5.05
C PHE A 7 3.57 5.71 -6.03
N TRP A 8 2.26 5.52 -6.18
CA TRP A 8 1.36 6.41 -6.89
C TRP A 8 0.47 7.14 -5.90
N LEU A 9 0.33 8.45 -6.07
CA LEU A 9 -0.60 9.28 -5.31
C LEU A 9 -2.01 9.12 -5.87
N LYS A 10 -2.97 8.81 -4.99
CA LYS A 10 -4.38 8.56 -5.31
C LYS A 10 -5.28 9.30 -4.34
N LYS A 11 -6.57 9.40 -4.66
CA LYS A 11 -7.62 9.90 -3.77
C LYS A 11 -8.66 8.81 -3.55
N ASP A 12 -9.14 8.68 -2.32
CA ASP A 12 -10.26 7.79 -2.01
C ASP A 12 -11.61 8.38 -2.45
N LYS A 13 -12.70 7.65 -2.22
CA LYS A 13 -14.06 8.09 -2.57
C LYS A 13 -14.48 9.40 -1.89
N ASN A 14 -13.84 9.74 -0.77
CA ASN A 14 -14.09 10.95 0.00
C ASN A 14 -13.08 12.06 -0.34
N GLY A 15 -12.25 11.89 -1.38
CA GLY A 15 -11.25 12.84 -1.81
C GLY A 15 -9.97 12.85 -0.97
N LYS A 16 -9.82 11.96 0.02
CA LYS A 16 -8.63 11.90 0.88
C LYS A 16 -7.47 11.30 0.11
N ALA A 17 -6.34 12.01 0.11
CA ALA A 17 -5.12 11.53 -0.51
C ALA A 17 -4.54 10.31 0.22
N PHE A 18 -4.10 9.32 -0.55
CA PHE A 18 -3.34 8.16 -0.09
C PHE A 18 -2.34 7.75 -1.17
N MET A 19 -1.36 6.94 -0.80
CA MET A 19 -0.41 6.38 -1.77
C MET A 19 -0.58 4.88 -1.83
N SER A 20 -0.51 4.31 -3.03
CA SER A 20 -0.43 2.85 -3.20
C SER A 20 0.83 2.55 -3.99
N GLY A 21 1.54 1.47 -3.67
CA GLY A 21 2.81 1.19 -4.30
C GLY A 21 3.23 -0.25 -4.16
N ILE A 22 4.45 -0.48 -4.60
CA ILE A 22 5.15 -1.75 -4.46
C ILE A 22 6.48 -1.50 -3.77
N ILE A 23 6.85 -2.40 -2.87
CA ILE A 23 8.21 -2.51 -2.35
C ILE A 23 8.93 -3.55 -3.20
N GLU A 24 10.11 -3.17 -3.68
CA GLU A 24 11.02 -3.98 -4.50
C GLU A 24 12.39 -3.89 -3.80
N ASN A 25 12.85 -4.93 -3.11
CA ASN A 25 14.17 -4.91 -2.48
C ASN A 25 15.10 -5.90 -3.20
N ASP A 26 16.33 -5.51 -3.50
CA ASP A 26 17.36 -6.38 -4.06
C ASP A 26 17.71 -7.58 -3.15
N SER A 27 17.38 -7.49 -1.86
CA SER A 27 17.49 -8.60 -0.90
C SER A 27 16.29 -9.55 -0.89
N LEU A 28 15.19 -9.20 -1.56
CA LEU A 28 14.07 -10.10 -1.81
C LEU A 28 14.32 -10.81 -3.15
N PRO A 29 13.91 -12.09 -3.31
CA PRO A 29 13.92 -12.74 -4.61
C PRO A 29 13.20 -11.83 -5.61
N SER A 30 13.75 -11.62 -6.82
CA SER A 30 13.29 -10.64 -7.81
C SER A 30 11.79 -10.74 -8.20
N THR A 31 11.12 -11.81 -7.79
CA THR A 31 9.69 -12.08 -7.98
C THR A 31 8.77 -11.57 -6.87
N GLU A 32 9.26 -11.17 -5.70
CA GLU A 32 8.41 -10.76 -4.58
C GLU A 32 8.21 -9.23 -4.52
N LYS A 33 7.31 -8.74 -5.39
CA LYS A 33 6.79 -7.37 -5.26
C LYS A 33 5.74 -7.35 -4.16
N ILE A 34 5.96 -6.57 -3.10
CA ILE A 34 5.01 -6.47 -1.98
C ILE A 34 4.09 -5.26 -2.22
N PRO A 35 2.81 -5.46 -2.55
CA PRO A 35 1.87 -4.36 -2.74
C PRO A 35 1.49 -3.75 -1.39
N VAL A 36 1.54 -2.43 -1.31
CA VAL A 36 1.29 -1.69 -0.07
C VAL A 36 0.43 -0.46 -0.31
N VAL A 37 -0.26 -0.02 0.75
CA VAL A 37 -0.99 1.25 0.79
C VAL A 37 -0.49 2.08 1.97
N VAL A 38 -0.32 3.38 1.76
CA VAL A 38 0.20 4.33 2.72
C VAL A 38 -0.80 5.45 2.95
N PHE A 39 -1.10 5.73 4.21
CA PHE A 39 -2.00 6.80 4.63
C PHE A 39 -1.30 7.77 5.58
N LYS A 40 -1.65 9.06 5.53
CA LYS A 40 -1.24 10.03 6.55
C LYS A 40 -1.77 9.59 7.92
N ASN A 41 -0.89 9.56 8.93
CA ASN A 41 -1.24 9.26 10.31
C ASN A 41 -2.06 10.42 10.90
N LYS A 42 -3.38 10.25 10.95
CA LYS A 42 -4.29 11.26 11.52
C LYS A 42 -4.24 11.35 13.05
N LYS A 43 -3.64 10.35 13.71
CA LYS A 43 -3.51 10.28 15.18
C LYS A 43 -2.10 10.69 15.64
N LYS A 44 -1.33 11.37 14.79
CA LYS A 44 -0.04 11.94 15.18
C LYS A 44 -0.32 13.11 16.14
N GLU A 45 0.05 12.93 17.39
CA GLU A 45 -0.06 13.89 18.50
C GLU A 45 1.31 14.37 18.97
N SER A 46 2.40 13.70 18.57
CA SER A 46 3.77 14.09 18.91
C SER A 46 4.77 13.70 17.82
N GLU A 47 5.97 14.31 17.86
CA GLU A 47 7.06 14.01 16.91
C GLU A 47 7.68 12.62 17.07
N LYS A 48 7.35 11.89 18.14
CA LYS A 48 7.77 10.49 18.32
C LYS A 48 6.95 9.50 17.50
N GLN A 49 5.88 9.97 16.84
CA GLN A 49 4.98 9.14 16.03
C GLN A 49 5.21 9.37 14.54
N PRO A 50 5.00 8.34 13.69
CA PRO A 50 5.23 8.44 12.26
C PRO A 50 4.18 9.32 11.58
N ASP A 51 4.58 10.04 10.53
CA ASP A 51 3.67 10.87 9.71
C ASP A 51 2.79 10.04 8.78
N TYR A 52 3.23 8.84 8.42
CA TYR A 52 2.52 7.94 7.51
C TYR A 52 2.52 6.51 8.05
N LEU A 53 1.43 5.80 7.82
CA LEU A 53 1.25 4.39 8.15
C LEU A 53 1.16 3.59 6.86
N MET A 54 1.89 2.48 6.79
CA MET A 54 1.91 1.56 5.67
C MET A 54 1.20 0.26 6.05
N PHE A 55 0.40 -0.26 5.13
CA PHE A 55 -0.35 -1.51 5.28
C PHE A 55 -0.11 -2.38 4.06
N LEU A 56 -0.08 -3.69 4.25
CA LEU A 56 -0.08 -4.65 3.16
C LEU A 56 -1.41 -4.52 2.40
N SER A 57 -1.32 -4.46 1.07
CA SER A 57 -2.50 -4.54 0.23
C SER A 57 -2.76 -6.02 -0.05
N GLU A 58 -3.70 -6.63 0.67
CA GLU A 58 -4.11 -7.99 0.32
C GLU A 58 -4.62 -8.00 -1.14
N PRO A 59 -4.23 -8.99 -1.96
CA PRO A 59 -4.90 -9.21 -3.21
C PRO A 59 -6.36 -9.49 -2.88
N LYS A 60 -7.29 -8.75 -3.47
CA LYS A 60 -8.70 -9.15 -3.44
C LYS A 60 -8.72 -10.55 -4.03
N SER A 61 -8.95 -11.57 -3.21
CA SER A 61 -9.38 -12.86 -3.75
C SER A 61 -10.58 -12.54 -4.64
N GLN A 62 -10.46 -12.86 -5.92
CA GLN A 62 -11.60 -12.86 -6.80
C GLN A 62 -12.62 -13.77 -6.12
N LYS A 63 -13.69 -13.18 -5.57
CA LYS A 63 -14.89 -13.97 -5.35
C LYS A 63 -15.35 -14.34 -6.76
N GLU A 64 -15.24 -15.62 -7.07
CA GLU A 64 -15.85 -16.26 -8.23
C GLU A 64 -17.36 -16.07 -8.10
N ASP A 65 -17.87 -14.94 -8.59
CA ASP A 65 -19.26 -14.79 -8.97
C ASP A 65 -19.45 -15.51 -10.32
N ASP A 66 -19.49 -16.85 -10.31
CA ASP A 66 -20.08 -17.62 -11.41
C ASP A 66 -20.46 -19.05 -10.98
N VAL A 67 -21.63 -19.20 -10.34
CA VAL A 67 -22.39 -20.44 -10.42
C VAL A 67 -23.85 -20.10 -10.72
N PRO A 68 -24.29 -20.22 -11.99
CA PRO A 68 -25.71 -20.27 -12.28
C PRO A 68 -26.21 -21.67 -11.90
N PHE A 69 -27.10 -21.73 -10.91
CA PHE A 69 -28.02 -22.87 -10.76
C PHE A 69 -29.40 -22.45 -11.26
#